data_AF-A0A1F7ICP0-F1
#
_entry.id   AF-A0A1F7ICP0-F1
#
_cell.length_a   1.000
_cell.length_b   1.000
_cell.length_c   1.000
_cell.angle_alpha   90.00
_cell.angle_beta   90.00
_cell.angle_gamma   90.00
#
_symmetry.space_group_name_H-M   'P 1'
#
loop_
_entity.id
_entity.type
_entity.pdbx_description
1 polymer ?
#
loop_
_entity_poly.entity_id
_entity_poly.type
_entity_poly.pdbx_seq_one_letter_code
_entity_poly.pdbx_strand_id
1 'polypeptide(L)'
;MIDTTELIDYHIGMKTKISIKLANFLKKDLSFIEFAIAMLRDEMAPYEKKYSMKWEEFIKKFEAGKLGDERHWFEWYGLALGTKDWYDTKKEIEKTIGTP
;
A
#
# COMPACT_ATOMS: atom_id res chain seq x y z
N MET A 1 -44.67 21.07 -9.85
CA MET A 1 -43.86 19.98 -10.44
C MET A 1 -42.42 20.24 -10.04
N ILE A 2 -41.72 19.25 -9.49
CA ILE A 2 -40.29 19.45 -9.18
C ILE A 2 -39.55 19.47 -10.51
N ASP A 3 -38.71 20.49 -10.73
CA ASP A 3 -37.87 20.59 -11.92
C ASP A 3 -36.87 19.42 -11.89
N THR A 4 -36.93 18.58 -12.91
CA THR A 4 -36.01 17.44 -13.08
C THR A 4 -34.55 17.88 -13.09
N THR A 5 -34.26 19.12 -13.50
CA THR A 5 -32.92 19.71 -13.52
C THR A 5 -32.39 19.93 -12.10
N GLU A 6 -33.20 20.51 -11.20
CA GLU A 6 -32.80 20.72 -9.80
C GLU A 6 -32.54 19.40 -9.06
N LEU A 7 -33.33 18.36 -9.34
CA LEU A 7 -33.12 17.02 -8.77
C LEU A 7 -31.81 16.38 -9.26
N ILE A 8 -31.49 16.56 -10.54
CA ILE A 8 -30.24 16.05 -11.14
C ILE A 8 -29.04 16.78 -10.52
N ASP A 9 -29.08 18.11 -10.43
CA ASP A 9 -28.00 18.93 -9.85
C ASP A 9 -27.75 18.60 -8.39
N TYR A 10 -28.81 18.40 -7.60
CA TYR A 10 -28.69 17.95 -6.22
C TYR A 10 -28.00 16.59 -6.11
N HIS A 11 -28.40 15.63 -6.95
CA HIS A 11 -27.83 14.28 -6.94
C HIS A 11 -26.35 14.27 -7.40
N ILE A 12 -26.00 15.08 -8.40
CA ILE A 12 -24.62 15.28 -8.86
C ILE A 12 -23.77 15.94 -7.76
N GLY A 13 -24.30 16.97 -7.11
CA GLY A 13 -23.63 17.66 -6.00
C GLY A 13 -23.36 16.72 -4.82
N MET A 14 -24.34 15.88 -4.46
CA MET A 14 -24.17 14.84 -3.45
C MET A 14 -23.08 13.83 -3.82
N LYS A 15 -23.12 13.28 -5.04
CA LYS A 15 -22.10 12.33 -5.52
C LYS A 15 -20.70 12.94 -5.47
N THR A 16 -20.57 14.17 -5.97
CA THR A 16 -19.30 14.91 -5.96
C THR A 16 -18.77 15.09 -4.54
N LYS A 17 -19.62 15.48 -3.59
CA LYS A 17 -19.23 15.66 -2.18
C LYS A 17 -18.78 14.36 -1.52
N ILE A 18 -19.43 13.24 -1.82
CA ILE A 18 -19.02 11.90 -1.33
C ILE A 18 -17.67 11.51 -1.93
N SER A 19 -17.49 11.67 -3.25
CA SER A 19 -16.23 11.34 -3.93
C SER A 19 -15.05 12.16 -3.37
N ILE A 20 -15.24 13.46 -3.12
CA ILE A 20 -14.20 14.31 -2.51
C ILE A 20 -13.85 13.83 -1.09
N LYS A 21 -14.84 13.51 -0.26
CA LYS A 21 -14.59 12.99 1.09
C LYS A 21 -13.84 11.66 1.06
N LEU A 22 -14.23 10.75 0.17
CA LEU A 22 -13.58 9.45 0.00
C LEU A 22 -12.13 9.62 -0.47
N ALA A 23 -11.88 10.47 -1.47
CA ALA A 23 -10.53 10.77 -1.94
C ALA A 23 -9.66 11.36 -0.82
N ASN A 24 -10.20 12.26 0.01
CA ASN A 24 -9.47 12.83 1.15
C ASN A 24 -9.18 11.80 2.24
N PHE A 25 -10.08 10.83 2.47
CA PHE A 25 -9.84 9.72 3.39
C PHE A 25 -8.71 8.82 2.89
N LEU A 26 -8.78 8.41 1.63
CA LEU A 26 -7.74 7.61 0.97
C LEU A 26 -6.37 8.30 0.95
N LYS A 27 -6.33 9.63 0.77
CA LYS A 27 -5.07 10.41 0.88
C LYS A 27 -4.46 10.38 2.29
N LYS A 28 -5.29 10.35 3.33
CA LYS A 28 -4.78 10.19 4.71
C LYS A 28 -4.25 8.78 4.91
N ASP A 29 -4.96 7.78 4.41
CA ASP A 29 -4.48 6.39 4.46
C ASP A 29 -3.14 6.23 3.75
N LEU A 30 -2.92 6.92 2.61
CA LEU A 30 -1.60 6.93 1.94
C LEU A 30 -0.47 7.38 2.86
N SER A 31 -0.66 8.45 3.64
CA SER A 31 0.39 8.90 4.58
C SER A 31 0.71 7.86 5.66
N PHE A 32 -0.29 7.10 6.11
CA PHE A 32 -0.11 6.01 7.05
C PHE A 32 0.61 4.81 6.40
N ILE A 33 0.25 4.48 5.17
CA ILE A 33 0.89 3.42 4.38
C ILE A 33 2.37 3.75 4.15
N GLU A 34 2.69 4.99 3.78
CA GLU A 34 4.07 5.43 3.59
C GLU A 34 4.90 5.31 4.86
N PHE A 35 4.31 5.67 6.01
CA PHE A 35 4.93 5.47 7.31
C PHE A 35 5.16 3.98 7.62
N ALA A 36 4.16 3.12 7.39
CA ALA A 36 4.28 1.68 7.61
C ALA A 36 5.38 1.05 6.73
N ILE A 37 5.44 1.42 5.44
CA ILE A 37 6.51 0.99 4.52
C ILE A 37 7.88 1.44 5.04
N ALA A 38 8.02 2.68 5.50
CA ALA A 38 9.28 3.19 6.03
C ALA A 38 9.75 2.39 7.25
N MET A 39 8.85 2.12 8.21
CA MET A 39 9.20 1.32 9.39
C MET A 39 9.66 -0.09 9.04
N LEU A 40 8.90 -0.79 8.17
CA LEU A 40 9.26 -2.15 7.77
C LEU A 40 10.59 -2.20 7.03
N ARG A 41 10.88 -1.19 6.20
CA ARG A 41 12.18 -1.08 5.52
C ARG A 41 13.33 -0.86 6.50
N ASP A 42 13.14 -0.04 7.52
CA ASP A 42 14.14 0.17 8.57
C ASP A 42 14.39 -1.12 9.36
N GLU A 43 13.34 -1.88 9.66
CA GLU A 43 13.43 -3.17 10.34
C GLU A 43 14.11 -4.25 9.48
N MET A 44 13.97 -4.19 8.15
CA MET A 44 14.64 -5.09 7.21
C MET A 44 16.10 -4.72 6.91
N ALA A 45 16.52 -3.47 7.14
CA ALA A 45 17.85 -2.98 6.78
C ALA A 45 19.01 -3.84 7.35
N PRO A 46 18.96 -4.37 8.59
CA PRO A 46 19.98 -5.27 9.11
C PRO A 46 20.10 -6.58 8.31
N TYR A 47 18.97 -7.14 7.86
CA TYR A 47 18.96 -8.34 7.04
C TYR A 47 19.54 -8.06 5.65
N GLU A 48 19.13 -6.97 5.01
CA GLU A 48 19.66 -6.58 3.70
C GLU A 48 21.19 -6.40 3.74
N LYS A 49 21.68 -5.77 4.82
CA LYS A 49 23.12 -5.58 5.04
C LYS A 49 23.83 -6.90 5.32
N LYS A 50 23.28 -7.76 6.17
CA LYS A 50 23.88 -9.05 6.56
C LYS A 50 24.03 -9.99 5.36
N TYR A 51 23.04 -10.04 4.49
CA TYR A 51 23.00 -10.97 3.36
C TYR A 51 23.36 -10.32 2.02
N SER A 52 23.66 -9.01 2.01
CA SER A 52 23.94 -8.22 0.80
C SER A 52 22.88 -8.42 -0.29
N MET A 53 21.61 -8.46 0.14
CA MET A 53 20.48 -8.86 -0.69
C MET A 53 19.30 -7.94 -0.39
N LYS A 54 18.68 -7.40 -1.43
CA LYS A 54 17.48 -6.56 -1.27
C LYS A 54 16.25 -7.41 -1.00
N TRP A 55 15.28 -6.87 -0.26
CA TRP A 55 14.09 -7.62 0.14
C TRP A 55 13.30 -8.19 -1.05
N GLU A 56 13.28 -7.50 -2.20
CA GLU A 56 12.62 -7.99 -3.43
C GLU A 56 13.33 -9.21 -4.03
N GLU A 57 14.66 -9.26 -3.93
CA GLU A 57 15.46 -10.41 -4.35
C GLU A 57 15.32 -11.56 -3.36
N PHE A 58 15.28 -11.24 -2.08
CA PHE A 58 15.09 -12.18 -0.99
C PHE A 58 13.78 -12.95 -1.11
N ILE A 59 12.64 -12.28 -1.34
CA ILE A 59 11.35 -12.96 -1.56
C ILE A 59 11.47 -14.04 -2.64
N LYS A 60 12.06 -13.69 -3.80
CA LYS A 60 12.22 -14.62 -4.94
C LYS A 60 13.09 -15.82 -4.57
N LYS A 61 14.16 -15.61 -3.78
CA LYS A 61 15.06 -16.68 -3.36
C LYS A 61 14.44 -17.57 -2.28
N PHE A 62 13.72 -16.98 -1.34
CA PHE A 62 13.01 -17.70 -0.28
C PHE A 62 11.91 -18.59 -0.86
N GLU A 63 11.05 -18.04 -1.72
CA GLU A 63 9.96 -18.77 -2.37
C GLU A 63 10.44 -19.86 -3.35
N ALA A 64 11.62 -19.68 -3.93
CA ALA A 64 12.27 -20.70 -4.76
C ALA A 64 12.93 -21.81 -3.94
N GLY A 65 12.86 -21.79 -2.60
CA GLY A 65 13.49 -22.77 -1.72
C GLY A 65 15.02 -22.73 -1.76
N LYS A 66 15.62 -21.59 -2.15
CA LYS A 66 17.08 -21.41 -2.25
C LYS A 66 17.72 -20.92 -0.96
N LEU A 67 16.92 -20.63 0.05
CA LEU A 67 17.34 -20.21 1.38
C LEU A 67 17.03 -21.32 2.38
N GLY A 68 17.71 -21.31 3.52
CA GLY A 68 17.53 -22.31 4.55
C GLY A 68 16.23 -22.15 5.33
N ASP A 69 16.06 -22.99 6.33
CA ASP A 69 14.90 -23.06 7.22
C ASP A 69 15.16 -22.38 8.58
N GLU A 70 16.24 -21.60 8.68
CA GLU A 70 16.53 -20.88 9.90
C GLU A 70 15.48 -19.80 10.18
N ARG A 71 15.11 -19.63 11.46
CA ARG A 71 14.07 -18.71 11.93
C ARG A 71 14.16 -17.30 11.33
N HIS A 72 15.38 -16.77 11.20
CA HIS A 72 15.62 -15.43 10.71
C HIS A 72 15.16 -15.22 9.26
N TRP A 73 15.08 -16.29 8.44
CA TRP A 73 14.52 -16.19 7.10
C TRP A 73 13.01 -16.00 7.14
N PHE A 74 12.31 -16.70 8.01
CA PHE A 74 10.86 -16.51 8.19
C PHE A 74 10.53 -15.12 8.76
N GLU A 75 11.34 -14.62 9.70
CA GLU A 75 11.20 -13.26 10.23
C GLU A 75 11.37 -12.22 9.11
N TRP A 76 12.44 -12.34 8.32
CA TRP A 76 12.65 -11.43 7.19
C TRP A 76 11.55 -11.57 6.13
N TYR A 77 11.05 -12.79 5.88
CA TYR A 77 9.95 -13.04 4.95
C TYR A 77 8.66 -12.36 5.37
N GLY A 78 8.32 -12.38 6.66
CA GLY A 78 7.17 -11.63 7.17
C GLY A 78 7.28 -10.12 6.92
N LEU A 79 8.44 -9.53 7.19
CA LEU A 79 8.69 -8.10 6.94
C LEU A 79 8.62 -7.76 5.45
N ALA A 80 9.21 -8.60 4.61
CA ALA A 80 9.28 -8.40 3.17
C ALA A 80 7.90 -8.52 2.52
N LEU A 81 7.10 -9.54 2.89
CA LEU A 81 5.72 -9.67 2.43
C LEU A 81 4.85 -8.52 2.90
N GLY A 82 4.92 -8.15 4.19
CA GLY A 82 4.16 -7.01 4.71
C GLY A 82 4.50 -5.72 3.94
N THR A 83 5.78 -5.51 3.62
CA THR A 83 6.22 -4.37 2.81
C THR A 83 5.62 -4.42 1.40
N LYS A 84 5.64 -5.60 0.76
CA LYS A 84 5.03 -5.81 -0.56
C LYS A 84 3.53 -5.49 -0.54
N ASP A 85 2.79 -5.99 0.44
CA ASP A 85 1.35 -5.79 0.56
C ASP A 85 0.99 -4.31 0.75
N TRP A 86 1.79 -3.58 1.53
CA TRP A 86 1.63 -2.14 1.67
C TRP A 86 1.94 -1.38 0.38
N TYR A 87 2.94 -1.79 -0.39
CA TYR A 87 3.22 -1.22 -1.72
C TYR A 87 2.07 -1.48 -2.71
N ASP A 88 1.53 -2.70 -2.72
CA ASP A 88 0.39 -3.06 -3.58
C ASP A 88 -0.86 -2.26 -3.20
N THR A 89 -1.12 -2.10 -1.89
CA THR A 89 -2.22 -1.28 -1.37
C THR A 89 -2.05 0.20 -1.75
N LYS A 90 -0.83 0.75 -1.58
CA LYS A 90 -0.50 2.13 -1.98
C LYS A 90 -0.84 2.36 -3.46
N LYS A 91 -0.40 1.46 -4.33
CA LYS A 91 -0.61 1.54 -5.78
C LYS A 91 -2.09 1.52 -6.16
N GLU A 92 -2.90 0.68 -5.53
CA GLU A 92 -4.34 0.63 -5.81
C GLU A 92 -5.06 1.90 -5.32
N ILE A 93 -4.64 2.47 -4.19
CA ILE A 93 -5.19 3.74 -3.71
C ILE A 93 -4.81 4.89 -4.65
N GLU A 94 -3.55 5.01 -5.06
CA GLU A 94 -3.06 6.04 -6.00
C GLU A 94 -3.84 6.00 -7.32
N LYS A 95 -4.06 4.80 -7.87
CA LYS A 95 -4.89 4.57 -9.04
C LYS A 95 -6.35 4.99 -8.84
N THR A 96 -6.90 4.76 -7.65
CA THR A 96 -8.29 5.11 -7.31
C THR A 96 -8.49 6.62 -7.17
N ILE A 97 -7.51 7.35 -6.63
CA ILE A 97 -7.60 8.80 -6.43
C ILE A 97 -7.12 9.62 -7.65
N GLY A 98 -6.56 8.97 -8.68
CA GLY A 98 -6.10 9.61 -9.91
C GLY A 98 -4.83 10.45 -9.75
N THR A 99 -3.98 10.11 -8.78
CA THR A 99 -2.62 10.68 -8.70
C THR A 99 -1.70 9.97 -9.71
N PRO A 100 -0.86 10.71 -10.46
CA PRO A 100 0.09 10.13 -11.41
C PRO A 100 1.14 9.24 -10.74
#